data_AF-A0A402BED9-F1
#
_entry.id   AF-A0A402BED9-F1
#
_cell.length_a   1.000
_cell.length_b   1.000
_cell.length_c   1.000
_cell.angle_alpha   90.00
_cell.angle_beta   90.00
_cell.angle_gamma   90.00
#
_symmetry.space_group_name_H-M   'P 1'
#
loop_
_entity.id
_entity.type
_entity.pdbx_description
1 polymer ?
#
loop_
_entity_poly.entity_id
_entity_poly.type
_entity_poly.pdbx_seq_one_letter_code
_entity_poly.pdbx_strand_id
1 'polypeptide(L)' 'MRLANEAGTNYNTARQKLMDDALGGIPLNRPARPEEIADLIAFLVSERASYITGSEYVIDGGTPPTI' A
#
# COMPACT_ATOMS: atom_id res chain seq x y z
N MET A 1 19.95 -18.33 -12.48
CA MET A 1 19.70 -17.63 -11.19
C MET A 1 21.02 -17.45 -10.45
N ARG A 2 21.63 -16.25 -10.47
CA ARG A 2 22.83 -15.95 -9.66
C ARG A 2 22.57 -15.01 -8.47
N LEU A 3 21.38 -14.41 -8.38
CA LEU A 3 21.05 -13.45 -7.32
C LEU A 3 20.55 -14.09 -6.02
N ALA A 4 20.53 -15.43 -5.92
CA ALA A 4 20.01 -16.13 -4.75
C ALA A 4 21.09 -16.55 -3.72
N ASN A 5 22.38 -16.46 -4.06
CA ASN A 5 23.46 -17.01 -3.21
C ASN A 5 24.33 -15.99 -2.48
N GLU A 6 24.06 -14.68 -2.57
CA GLU A 6 24.95 -13.64 -2.02
C GLU A 6 24.38 -12.81 -0.86
N ALA A 7 23.25 -13.20 -0.28
CA ALA A 7 22.76 -12.55 0.93
C ALA A 7 22.45 -13.60 1.99
N GLY A 8 23.38 -13.82 2.92
CA GLY A 8 23.14 -14.58 4.15
C GLY A 8 22.14 -13.91 5.09
N THR A 9 21.01 -13.46 4.56
CA THR A 9 19.97 -12.72 5.26
C THR A 9 18.74 -13.59 5.36
N ASN A 10 18.21 -13.74 6.58
CA ASN A 10 16.99 -14.50 6.83
C ASN A 10 15.75 -13.81 6.21
N TYR A 11 14.62 -14.54 6.14
CA TYR A 11 13.35 -14.05 5.58
C TYR A 11 12.93 -12.69 6.16
N ASN A 12 13.14 -12.49 7.46
CA ASN A 12 12.78 -11.24 8.12
C ASN A 12 13.66 -10.08 7.67
N THR A 13 14.97 -10.29 7.51
CA THR A 13 15.88 -9.25 7.00
C THR A 13 15.58 -8.92 5.53
N ALA A 14 15.26 -9.91 4.70
CA ALA A 14 14.85 -9.68 3.31
C ALA A 14 13.51 -8.92 3.25
N ARG A 15 12.53 -9.30 4.07
CA ARG A 15 11.25 -8.60 4.20
C ARG A 15 11.43 -7.18 4.70
N GLN A 16 12.26 -6.97 5.72
CA GLN A 16 12.53 -5.64 6.28
C GLN A 16 13.14 -4.73 5.20
N LYS A 17 14.15 -5.21 4.47
CA LYS A 17 14.78 -4.45 3.40
C LYS A 17 13.81 -4.10 2.27
N LEU A 18 12.93 -5.04 1.89
CA LEU A 18 11.84 -4.78 0.94
C LEU A 18 10.84 -3.75 1.46
N MET A 19 10.50 -3.79 2.76
CA MET A 19 9.64 -2.78 3.37
C MET A 19 10.33 -1.43 3.37
N ASP A 20 11.58 -1.33 3.79
CA ASP A 20 12.35 -0.08 3.84
C ASP A 20 12.50 0.54 2.44
N ASP A 21 12.81 -0.27 1.42
CA ASP A 21 12.91 0.17 0.02
C ASP A 21 11.53 0.57 -0.57
N ALA A 22 10.46 -0.14 -0.22
CA ALA A 22 9.10 0.16 -0.69
C ALA A 22 8.47 1.38 0.01
N LEU A 23 8.88 1.66 1.26
CA LEU A 23 8.39 2.77 2.06
C LEU A 23 8.98 4.12 1.64
N GLY A 24 10.12 4.12 0.97
CA GLY A 24 10.76 5.35 0.46
C GLY A 24 9.89 6.17 -0.50
N GLY A 25 8.79 5.60 -1.01
CA GLY A 25 7.83 6.28 -1.88
C GLY A 25 6.49 6.64 -1.22
N ILE A 26 6.21 6.24 0.02
CA ILE A 26 4.90 6.48 0.66
C ILE A 26 5.03 7.71 1.59
N PRO A 27 4.39 8.86 1.28
CA PRO A 27 4.40 10.05 2.14
C PRO A 27 3.99 9.80 3.59
N LEU A 28 3.07 8.86 3.82
CA LEU A 28 2.64 8.47 5.17
C LEU A 28 3.67 7.60 5.92
N ASN A 29 4.82 7.28 5.31
CA ASN A 29 5.95 6.53 5.90
C ASN A 29 5.58 5.18 6.52
N ARG A 30 4.48 4.57 6.08
CA ARG A 30 4.04 3.23 6.49
C ARG A 30 3.12 2.63 5.43
N PRO A 31 2.96 1.30 5.40
CA PRO A 31 1.91 0.68 4.60
C PRO A 31 0.53 1.07 5.13
N ALA A 32 -0.47 1.06 4.25
CA ALA A 32 -1.87 1.13 4.67
C ALA A 32 -2.20 -0.08 5.57
N ARG A 33 -2.99 0.18 6.61
CA ARG A 33 -3.56 -0.88 7.45
C ARG A 33 -4.82 -1.43 6.77
N PRO A 34 -5.17 -2.71 6.95
CA PRO A 34 -6.39 -3.29 6.38
C PRO A 34 -7.65 -2.50 6.70
N GLU A 35 -7.74 -1.94 7.90
CA GLU A 35 -8.88 -1.15 8.36
C GLU A 35 -9.07 0.12 7.52
N GLU A 36 -7.99 0.73 7.03
CA GLU A 36 -8.05 1.95 6.22
C GLU A 36 -8.65 1.68 4.84
N ILE A 37 -8.41 0.48 4.30
CA ILE A 37 -9.04 0.00 3.06
C ILE A 37 -10.51 -0.34 3.33
N ALA A 38 -10.78 -1.01 4.45
CA ALA A 38 -12.14 -1.40 4.84
C ALA A 38 -13.05 -0.18 5.06
N ASP A 39 -12.53 0.91 5.61
CA ASP A 39 -13.29 2.14 5.84
C ASP A 39 -13.75 2.78 4.52
N LEU A 40 -12.89 2.82 3.49
CA LEU A 40 -13.28 3.30 2.16
C LEU A 40 -14.35 2.39 1.55
N ILE A 41 -14.18 1.07 1.65
CA ILE A 41 -15.18 0.11 1.18
C ILE A 41 -16.52 0.33 1.89
N ALA A 42 -16.50 0.46 3.22
CA ALA A 42 -17.68 0.68 4.05
C ALA A 42 -18.42 1.96 3.65
N PHE A 43 -17.70 3.03 3.30
CA PHE A 43 -18.29 4.23 2.74
C PHE A 43 -18.95 3.97 1.37
N LEU A 44 -18.22 3.33 0.44
CA LEU A 44 -18.67 3.09 -0.94
C LEU A 44 -19.90 2.18 -1.01
N VAL A 45 -20.06 1.24 -0.08
CA VAL A 45 -21.26 0.37 -0.02
C VAL A 45 -22.44 1.01 0.72
N SER A 46 -22.26 2.20 1.31
CA SER A 46 -23.31 2.88 2.05
C SER A 46 -24.19 3.76 1.13
N GLU A 47 -25.40 4.07 1.60
CA GLU A 47 -26.33 5.00 0.92
C GLU A 47 -25.72 6.38 0.61
N ARG A 48 -24.68 6.78 1.37
CA ARG A 48 -23.97 8.05 1.17
C ARG A 48 -23.23 8.09 -0.17
N ALA A 49 -22.90 6.94 -0.74
CA ALA A 49 -22.23 6.80 -2.02
C ALA A 49 -23.20 6.42 -3.17
N SER A 50 -24.52 6.57 -2.97
CA SER A 50 -25.56 6.12 -3.92
C SER A 50 -25.46 6.65 -5.35
N TYR A 51 -24.75 7.75 -5.58
CA TYR A 51 -24.54 8.33 -6.91
C TYR A 51 -23.10 8.18 -7.44
N ILE A 52 -22.26 7.42 -6.73
CA ILE A 52 -20.89 7.12 -7.13
C ILE A 52 -20.91 5.81 -7.92
N THR A 53 -20.55 5.89 -9.20
CA THR A 53 -20.39 4.73 -10.07
C THR A 53 -19.40 5.06 -11.20
N GLY A 54 -18.73 4.04 -11.74
CA GLY A 54 -17.77 4.21 -12.84
C GLY A 54 -16.46 4.92 -12.44
N SER A 55 -16.14 4.99 -11.16
CA SER A 55 -14.97 5.68 -10.61
C SER A 55 -13.94 4.70 -10.04
N GLU A 56 -12.67 5.06 -10.14
CA GLU A 56 -11.55 4.39 -9.47
C GLU A 56 -11.07 5.24 -8.29
N TYR A 57 -10.76 4.60 -7.16
CA TYR A 57 -10.28 5.25 -5.94
C TYR A 57 -8.89 4.73 -5.57
N VAL A 58 -7.90 5.62 -5.54
CA VAL A 58 -6.53 5.31 -5.13
C VAL A 58 -6.38 5.53 -3.62
N ILE A 59 -5.89 4.51 -2.90
CA ILE A 59 -5.67 4.52 -1.45
C ILE A 59 -4.29 3.93 -1.11
N ASP A 60 -3.24 4.69 -1.40
CA ASP A 60 -1.85 4.22 -1.30
C ASP A 60 -0.96 5.09 -0.39
N GLY A 61 -1.56 6.00 0.37
CA GLY A 61 -0.82 6.91 1.24
C GLY A 61 -0.01 7.98 0.50
N GLY A 62 -0.30 8.23 -0.78
CA GLY A 62 0.30 9.28 -1.61
C GLY A 62 1.52 8.81 -2.41
N THR A 63 1.58 7.52 -2.75
CA THR A 63 2.78 6.92 -3.37
C THR A 63 3.15 7.57 -4.71
N PRO A 64 2.20 7.83 -5.63
CA PRO A 64 2.40 8.77 -6.71
C PRO A 64 2.17 10.21 -6.22
N PRO A 65 3.03 11.17 -6.59
CA PRO A 65 2.74 12.58 -6.37
C PRO A 65 1.53 12.98 -7.21
N THR A 66 0.45 13.39 -6.54
CA THR A 66 -0.70 14.01 -7.20
C THR A 66 -0.32 15.46 -7.53
N ILE A 67 -0.42 15.84 -8.81
CA ILE A 67 -0.23 17.22 -9.31
C ILE A 67 -1.39 18.13 -8.97
#